data_AF-A0A8H9C4B4-F1
#
_entry.id   AF-A0A8H9C4B4-F1
#
_cell.length_a   1.000
_cell.length_b   1.000
_cell.length_c   1.000
_cell.angle_alpha   90.00
_cell.angle_beta   90.00
_cell.angle_gamma   90.00
#
_symmetry.space_group_name_H-M   'P 1'
#
loop_
_entity.id
_entity.type
_entity.pdbx_description
1 polymer ?
#
loop_
_entity_poly.entity_id
_entity_poly.type
_entity_poly.pdbx_seq_one_letter_code
_entity_poly.pdbx_strand_id
1 'polypeptide(L)'
;MSEGGQDEDRPGDASAPEGEVARGAGFAVAPGTAKRPGVLVAMPFDRALLARFKESFPTARWRRKLRRWFVPGTTAEQRADAWIAREISALDAYGDDKGRDAYAFEPLESRYLDAAPEALLVRTPYSRRVVDTLRTIPFAAWAPEIRAWRVPWRSYEALKAAWGAIEEAAAANEPEARRARREATRDPAAEAERRRRRHPVPRGDPPPLGAAVEAAGAGVVVFEALDDAPLAETEALAHYPAITAPGPLVWAWWRMPTFGELTETVPAAAADAPDRGWWPATRAGLEERRRRLRENTRARETRVKKDARAKRAVMQAGMDPGDP
;
A
#
# COMPACT_ATOMS: atom_id res chain seq x y z
N MET A 1 32.13 10.12 24.35
CA MET A 1 31.52 11.10 23.43
C MET A 1 31.84 10.59 22.04
N SER A 2 30.93 9.83 21.43
CA SER A 2 29.86 10.34 20.53
C SER A 2 30.48 10.93 19.27
N GLU A 3 30.06 10.67 18.03
CA GLU A 3 28.98 9.93 17.39
C GLU A 3 29.44 9.83 15.92
N GLY A 4 29.12 8.78 15.16
CA GLY A 4 28.04 8.94 14.19
C GLY A 4 28.57 8.78 12.75
N GLY A 5 28.28 7.63 12.14
CA GLY A 5 28.53 7.36 10.72
C GLY A 5 27.40 6.51 10.17
N GLN A 6 26.34 7.19 9.73
CA GLN A 6 25.14 6.68 9.04
C GLN A 6 25.55 5.99 7.73
N ASP A 7 25.13 4.75 7.53
CA ASP A 7 24.06 4.34 6.59
C ASP A 7 24.39 4.64 5.10
N GLU A 8 24.85 3.59 4.41
CA GLU A 8 24.55 3.43 2.98
C GLU A 8 23.67 2.19 2.79
N ASP A 9 22.48 2.50 2.28
CA ASP A 9 21.31 1.67 2.06
C ASP A 9 21.44 0.93 0.72
N ARG A 10 21.51 -0.41 0.78
CA ARG A 10 21.19 -1.29 -0.35
C ARG A 10 20.53 -2.55 0.21
N PRO A 11 19.35 -2.97 -0.28
CA PRO A 11 18.68 -4.17 0.18
C PRO A 11 19.43 -5.39 -0.36
N GLY A 12 20.47 -5.78 0.35
CA GLY A 12 21.23 -6.99 0.09
C GLY A 12 20.41 -8.22 0.46
N ASP A 13 20.51 -9.22 -0.40
CA ASP A 13 20.03 -10.58 -0.24
C ASP A 13 20.29 -11.06 1.19
N ALA A 14 19.25 -11.49 1.92
CA ALA A 14 19.40 -11.99 3.29
C ALA A 14 19.97 -13.42 3.23
N SER A 15 21.25 -13.52 2.86
CA SER A 15 21.98 -14.78 2.87
C SER A 15 22.00 -15.34 4.30
N ALA A 16 21.79 -16.65 4.41
CA ALA A 16 21.88 -17.38 5.66
C ALA A 16 23.21 -17.06 6.36
N PRO A 17 23.21 -16.70 7.66
CA PRO A 17 24.46 -16.49 8.38
C PRO A 17 25.33 -17.76 8.34
N GLU A 18 26.64 -17.57 8.26
CA GLU A 18 27.61 -18.67 8.18
C GLU A 18 27.47 -19.60 9.40
N GLY A 19 27.31 -20.90 9.16
CA GLY A 19 27.05 -21.89 10.20
C GLY A 19 25.59 -21.99 10.69
N GLU A 20 24.61 -21.47 9.93
CA GLU A 20 23.18 -21.69 10.23
C GLU A 20 22.81 -23.17 10.12
N VAL A 21 22.30 -23.73 11.22
CA VAL A 21 21.80 -25.11 11.29
C VAL A 21 20.30 -25.10 11.53
N ALA A 22 19.55 -25.75 10.66
CA ALA A 22 18.12 -25.95 10.83
C ALA A 22 17.85 -26.89 12.02
N ARG A 23 16.87 -26.53 12.86
CA ARG A 23 16.43 -27.33 14.02
C ARG A 23 15.05 -27.96 13.84
N GLY A 24 14.40 -27.74 12.68
CA GLY A 24 13.05 -28.23 12.37
C GLY A 24 11.96 -27.19 12.69
N ALA A 25 10.73 -27.41 12.21
CA ALA A 25 9.57 -26.53 12.41
C ALA A 25 9.81 -25.03 12.10
N GLY A 26 10.72 -24.72 11.17
CA GLY A 26 11.10 -23.35 10.80
C GLY A 26 12.08 -22.67 11.76
N PHE A 27 12.62 -23.39 12.75
CA PHE A 27 13.72 -22.92 13.58
C PHE A 27 15.07 -23.15 12.92
N ALA A 28 15.97 -22.18 13.06
CA ALA A 28 17.37 -22.34 12.72
C ALA A 28 18.24 -21.53 13.68
N VAL A 29 19.47 -21.97 13.88
CA VAL A 29 20.40 -21.39 14.85
C VAL A 29 21.73 -21.19 14.18
N ALA A 30 22.34 -20.02 14.33
CA ALA A 30 23.67 -19.72 13.84
C ALA A 30 24.51 -19.08 14.95
N PRO A 31 25.82 -19.40 15.04
CA PRO A 31 26.69 -18.78 16.02
C PRO A 31 26.76 -17.26 15.80
N GLY A 32 26.89 -16.52 16.90
CA GLY A 32 27.17 -15.08 16.85
C GLY A 32 28.61 -14.81 16.40
N THR A 33 28.95 -13.53 16.25
CA THR A 33 30.33 -13.13 15.88
C THR A 33 31.30 -13.28 17.04
N ALA A 34 32.57 -13.62 16.80
CA ALA A 34 33.61 -13.74 17.84
C ALA A 34 33.77 -12.49 18.74
N LYS A 35 33.50 -11.28 18.23
CA LYS A 35 33.50 -10.03 19.02
C LYS A 35 32.30 -9.88 19.98
N ARG A 36 31.25 -10.70 19.83
CA ARG A 36 30.02 -10.66 20.65
C ARG A 36 29.51 -12.10 20.85
N PRO A 37 29.94 -12.80 21.92
CA PRO A 37 29.50 -14.15 22.19
C PRO A 37 27.97 -14.19 22.37
N GLY A 38 27.33 -15.07 21.61
CA GLY A 38 25.87 -15.19 21.55
C GLY A 38 25.45 -16.05 20.37
N VAL A 39 24.14 -16.13 20.16
CA VAL A 39 23.55 -16.96 19.10
C VAL A 39 22.49 -16.17 18.34
N LEU A 40 22.40 -16.41 17.04
CA LEU A 40 21.35 -15.90 16.15
C LEU A 40 20.31 -16.99 15.97
N VAL A 41 19.07 -16.69 16.36
CA VAL A 41 17.93 -17.60 16.26
C VAL A 41 17.00 -17.12 15.15
N ALA A 42 16.80 -17.98 14.16
CA ALA A 42 15.68 -17.93 13.23
C ALA A 42 14.53 -18.72 13.86
N MET A 43 13.34 -18.13 13.84
CA MET A 43 12.14 -18.81 14.30
C MET A 43 10.98 -18.43 13.39
N PRO A 44 9.99 -19.32 13.22
CA PRO A 44 8.81 -19.00 12.45
C PRO A 44 8.08 -17.81 13.09
N PHE A 45 7.41 -17.02 12.25
CA PHE A 45 6.66 -15.88 12.75
C PHE A 45 5.32 -16.37 13.33
N ASP A 46 5.30 -16.53 14.66
CA ASP A 46 4.08 -16.75 15.44
C ASP A 46 4.11 -15.81 16.64
N ARG A 47 3.02 -15.04 16.85
CA ARG A 47 2.90 -14.08 17.96
C ARG A 47 2.95 -14.77 19.32
N ALA A 48 2.33 -15.93 19.46
CA ALA A 48 2.32 -16.67 20.72
C ALA A 48 3.71 -17.22 21.02
N LEU A 49 4.35 -17.84 20.04
CA LEU A 49 5.74 -18.29 20.13
C LEU A 49 6.72 -17.14 20.42
N LEU A 50 6.57 -15.99 19.76
CA LEU A 50 7.38 -14.80 20.00
C LEU A 50 7.19 -14.24 21.42
N ALA A 51 5.98 -14.32 21.97
CA ALA A 51 5.72 -13.91 23.35
C ALA A 51 6.47 -14.81 24.34
N ARG A 52 6.35 -16.14 24.19
CA ARG A 52 7.09 -17.13 25.03
C ARG A 52 8.60 -16.99 24.89
N PHE A 53 9.09 -16.71 23.68
CA PHE A 53 10.50 -16.46 23.43
C PHE A 53 11.00 -15.21 24.16
N LYS A 54 10.25 -14.10 24.11
CA LYS A 54 10.61 -12.87 24.81
C LYS A 54 10.58 -13.01 26.34
N GLU A 55 9.66 -13.83 26.86
CA GLU A 55 9.61 -14.17 28.27
C GLU A 55 10.83 -14.99 28.70
N SER A 56 11.25 -15.96 27.87
CA SER A 56 12.41 -16.82 28.14
C SER A 56 13.76 -16.12 27.91
N PHE A 57 13.81 -15.19 26.96
CA PHE A 57 15.01 -14.44 26.57
C PHE A 57 14.76 -12.93 26.55
N PRO A 58 14.58 -12.28 27.71
CA PRO A 58 14.23 -10.85 27.79
C PRO A 58 15.34 -9.92 27.25
N THR A 59 16.59 -10.40 27.19
CA THR A 59 17.73 -9.66 26.65
C THR A 59 17.94 -9.87 25.15
N ALA A 60 17.11 -10.67 24.49
CA ALA A 60 17.22 -10.93 23.05
C ALA A 60 16.94 -9.68 22.22
N ARG A 61 17.74 -9.46 21.18
CA ARG A 61 17.62 -8.28 20.29
C ARG A 61 17.39 -8.69 18.84
N TRP A 62 16.36 -8.15 18.21
CA TRP A 62 16.12 -8.36 16.78
C TRP A 62 17.20 -7.66 15.93
N ARG A 63 17.85 -8.41 15.04
CA ARG A 63 18.82 -7.90 14.07
C ARG A 63 18.15 -7.79 12.71
N ARG A 64 17.71 -6.57 12.34
CA ARG A 64 16.99 -6.34 11.06
C ARG A 64 17.75 -6.81 9.83
N LYS A 65 19.07 -6.56 9.75
CA LYS A 65 19.92 -6.95 8.61
C LYS A 65 19.92 -8.45 8.35
N LEU A 66 19.94 -9.25 9.42
CA LEU A 66 19.99 -10.72 9.33
C LEU A 66 18.59 -11.35 9.41
N ARG A 67 17.58 -10.58 9.83
CA ARG A 67 16.23 -11.07 10.15
C ARG A 67 16.28 -12.24 11.15
N ARG A 68 17.06 -12.08 12.21
CA ARG A 68 17.26 -13.07 13.29
C ARG A 68 17.23 -12.41 14.66
N TRP A 69 16.86 -13.17 15.69
CA TRP A 69 16.98 -12.76 17.09
C TRP A 69 18.37 -13.07 17.61
N PHE A 70 19.08 -12.08 18.12
CA PHE A 70 20.37 -12.29 18.78
C PHE A 70 20.15 -12.48 20.29
N VAL A 71 20.51 -13.65 20.80
CA VAL A 71 20.53 -13.96 22.23
C VAL A 71 21.98 -13.83 22.73
N PRO A 72 22.28 -12.91 23.68
CA PRO A 72 23.64 -12.71 24.17
C PRO A 72 24.05 -13.80 25.18
N GLY A 73 25.36 -14.09 25.24
CA GLY A 73 25.98 -14.94 26.25
C GLY A 73 26.75 -16.13 25.67
N THR A 74 27.66 -16.69 26.45
CA THR A 74 28.52 -17.82 26.04
C THR A 74 27.76 -19.15 26.00
N THR A 75 26.73 -19.31 26.83
CA THR A 75 25.82 -20.49 26.82
C THR A 75 24.54 -20.25 26.02
N ALA A 76 24.49 -19.17 25.23
CA ALA A 76 23.28 -18.76 24.54
C ALA A 76 22.81 -19.82 23.52
N GLU A 77 23.74 -20.49 22.84
CA GLU A 77 23.45 -21.58 21.91
C GLU A 77 22.75 -22.75 22.61
N GLN A 78 23.34 -23.28 23.69
CA GLN A 78 22.75 -24.38 24.46
C GLN A 78 21.37 -24.04 25.04
N ARG A 79 21.19 -22.81 25.54
CA ARG A 79 19.88 -22.35 26.06
C ARG A 79 18.86 -22.21 24.93
N ALA A 80 19.27 -21.68 23.78
CA ALA A 80 18.41 -21.57 22.60
C ALA A 80 18.02 -22.95 22.09
N ASP A 81 18.97 -23.88 21.95
CA ASP A 81 18.71 -25.25 21.51
C ASP A 81 17.81 -26.00 22.50
N ALA A 82 18.02 -25.88 23.82
CA ALA A 82 17.14 -26.49 24.82
C ALA A 82 15.72 -25.90 24.79
N TRP A 83 15.58 -24.58 24.60
CA TRP A 83 14.28 -23.93 24.46
C TRP A 83 13.58 -24.36 23.16
N ILE A 84 14.29 -24.36 22.03
CA ILE A 84 13.79 -24.82 20.73
C ILE A 84 13.36 -26.28 20.82
N ALA A 85 14.17 -27.15 21.41
CA ALA A 85 13.84 -28.56 21.60
C ALA A 85 12.56 -28.72 22.44
N ARG A 86 12.39 -27.95 23.53
CA ARG A 86 11.17 -27.96 24.33
C ARG A 86 9.95 -27.49 23.55
N GLU A 87 10.08 -26.40 22.77
CA GLU A 87 8.99 -25.92 21.93
C GLU A 87 8.66 -26.90 20.81
N ILE A 88 9.67 -27.52 20.17
CA ILE A 88 9.48 -28.55 19.14
C ILE A 88 8.85 -29.81 19.73
N SER A 89 9.23 -30.24 20.94
CA SER A 89 8.60 -31.38 21.61
C SER A 89 7.17 -31.08 22.09
N ALA A 90 6.86 -29.81 22.39
CA ALA A 90 5.49 -29.37 22.64
C ALA A 90 4.69 -29.26 21.33
N LEU A 91 5.36 -29.04 20.20
CA LEU A 91 4.77 -29.09 18.88
C LEU A 91 4.61 -30.55 18.45
N ASP A 92 3.43 -30.90 17.97
CA ASP A 92 3.17 -32.25 17.47
C ASP A 92 4.14 -32.58 16.31
N ALA A 93 4.97 -33.60 16.50
CA ALA A 93 5.94 -34.06 15.51
C ALA A 93 5.26 -34.50 14.20
N TYR A 94 4.00 -34.95 14.28
CA TYR A 94 3.17 -35.35 13.15
C TYR A 94 2.19 -34.26 12.70
N GLY A 95 2.35 -33.03 13.18
CA GLY A 95 1.42 -31.94 12.86
C GLY A 95 1.29 -31.68 11.35
N ASP A 96 2.39 -31.79 10.60
CA ASP A 96 2.36 -31.59 9.14
C ASP A 96 1.72 -32.78 8.41
N ASP A 97 1.91 -34.02 8.88
CA ASP A 97 1.23 -35.20 8.34
C ASP A 97 -0.28 -35.11 8.57
N LYS A 98 -0.70 -34.78 9.80
CA LYS A 98 -2.11 -34.55 10.14
C LYS A 98 -2.72 -33.43 9.30
N GLY A 99 -1.97 -32.36 9.06
CA GLY A 99 -2.40 -31.26 8.21
C GLY A 99 -2.61 -31.68 6.75
N ARG A 100 -1.72 -32.52 6.22
CA ARG A 100 -1.88 -33.12 4.88
C ARG A 100 -3.08 -34.05 4.81
N ASP A 101 -3.25 -34.92 5.81
CA ASP A 101 -4.38 -35.84 5.88
C ASP A 101 -5.72 -35.08 5.99
N ALA A 102 -5.76 -34.02 6.81
CA ALA A 102 -6.93 -33.15 6.93
C ALA A 102 -7.26 -32.44 5.60
N TYR A 103 -6.25 -31.95 4.88
CA TYR A 103 -6.45 -31.38 3.55
C TYR A 103 -6.90 -32.42 2.53
N ALA A 104 -6.36 -33.64 2.56
CA ALA A 104 -6.78 -34.73 1.67
C ALA A 104 -8.23 -35.15 1.93
N PHE A 105 -8.68 -35.09 3.19
CA PHE A 105 -10.05 -35.38 3.57
C PHE A 105 -11.04 -34.27 3.16
N GLU A 106 -10.70 -33.02 3.44
CA GLU A 106 -11.54 -31.87 3.08
C GLU A 106 -10.67 -30.78 2.45
N PRO A 107 -10.45 -30.83 1.12
CA PRO A 107 -9.59 -29.88 0.43
C PRO A 107 -10.20 -28.48 0.41
N LEU A 108 -9.33 -27.47 0.58
CA LEU A 108 -9.72 -26.07 0.42
C LEU A 108 -9.52 -25.64 -1.03
N GLU A 109 -10.60 -25.60 -1.81
CA GLU A 109 -10.56 -25.19 -3.20
C GLU A 109 -10.70 -23.68 -3.34
N SER A 110 -9.64 -23.01 -3.82
CA SER A 110 -9.71 -21.60 -4.15
C SER A 110 -8.63 -21.19 -5.14
N ARG A 111 -8.94 -20.19 -5.98
CA ARG A 111 -8.03 -19.63 -6.99
C ARG A 111 -6.75 -19.01 -6.40
N TYR A 112 -6.76 -18.71 -5.10
CA TYR A 112 -5.64 -18.06 -4.41
C TYR A 112 -4.81 -19.03 -3.57
N LEU A 113 -5.17 -20.31 -3.54
CA LEU A 113 -4.45 -21.35 -2.80
C LEU A 113 -3.80 -22.33 -3.77
N ASP A 114 -2.55 -22.68 -3.48
CA ASP A 114 -1.81 -23.71 -4.20
C ASP A 114 -1.19 -24.68 -3.18
N ALA A 115 -1.49 -25.96 -3.33
CA ALA A 115 -1.05 -27.02 -2.43
C ALA A 115 0.30 -27.56 -2.91
N ALA A 116 1.40 -26.98 -2.41
CA ALA A 116 2.74 -27.49 -2.71
C ALA A 116 3.11 -28.62 -1.74
N PRO A 117 4.02 -29.54 -2.11
CA PRO A 117 4.37 -30.71 -1.29
C PRO A 117 4.76 -30.37 0.15
N GLU A 118 5.52 -29.29 0.34
CA GLU A 118 6.06 -28.88 1.64
C GLU A 118 5.13 -27.96 2.44
N ALA A 119 4.24 -27.21 1.77
CA ALA A 119 3.42 -26.18 2.40
C ALA A 119 2.28 -25.71 1.48
N LEU A 120 1.25 -25.13 2.08
CA LEU A 120 0.20 -24.39 1.38
C LEU A 120 0.71 -22.99 1.00
N LEU A 121 0.53 -22.62 -0.26
CA LEU A 121 0.95 -21.34 -0.82
C LEU A 121 -0.26 -20.44 -1.08
N VAL A 122 -0.33 -19.30 -0.41
CA VAL A 122 -1.41 -18.33 -0.58
C VAL A 122 -0.94 -17.15 -1.46
N ARG A 123 -1.54 -17.02 -2.64
CA ARG A 123 -1.25 -16.00 -3.66
C ARG A 123 -2.45 -15.06 -3.84
N THR A 124 -2.51 -14.03 -3.02
CA THR A 124 -3.61 -13.04 -3.07
C THR A 124 -3.11 -11.67 -3.53
N PRO A 125 -3.98 -10.86 -4.18
CA PRO A 125 -3.71 -9.43 -4.37
C PRO A 125 -3.46 -8.74 -3.02
N TYR A 126 -2.60 -7.73 -3.01
CA TYR A 126 -2.31 -7.00 -1.76
C TYR A 126 -3.58 -6.36 -1.19
N SER A 127 -3.93 -6.80 0.01
CA SER A 127 -4.98 -6.25 0.84
C SER A 127 -4.49 -6.23 2.28
N ARG A 128 -4.62 -5.08 2.96
CA ARG A 128 -4.22 -4.95 4.37
C ARG A 128 -4.98 -5.96 5.24
N ARG A 129 -6.27 -6.18 4.96
CA ARG A 129 -7.11 -7.15 5.67
C ARG A 129 -6.58 -8.58 5.48
N VAL A 130 -6.25 -8.97 4.25
CA VAL A 130 -5.65 -10.29 3.97
C VAL A 130 -4.33 -10.49 4.70
N VAL A 131 -3.45 -9.48 4.66
CA VAL A 131 -2.15 -9.53 5.35
C VAL A 131 -2.33 -9.65 6.86
N ASP A 132 -3.25 -8.88 7.44
CA ASP A 132 -3.48 -8.90 8.88
C ASP A 132 -4.10 -10.24 9.32
N THR A 133 -4.99 -10.84 8.52
CA THR A 133 -5.53 -12.19 8.77
C THR A 133 -4.45 -13.28 8.60
N LEU A 134 -3.65 -13.26 7.54
CA LEU A 134 -2.60 -14.27 7.34
C LEU A 134 -1.54 -14.23 8.46
N ARG A 135 -1.32 -13.06 9.08
CA ARG A 135 -0.44 -12.92 10.26
C ARG A 135 -0.99 -13.51 11.54
N THR A 136 -2.28 -13.84 11.62
CA THR A 136 -2.85 -14.53 12.78
C THR A 136 -2.69 -16.04 12.69
N ILE A 137 -2.45 -16.57 11.49
CA ILE A 137 -2.27 -18.02 11.28
C ILE A 137 -0.88 -18.42 11.81
N PRO A 138 -0.79 -19.43 12.69
CA PRO A 138 0.48 -19.91 13.20
C PRO A 138 1.43 -20.31 12.07
N PHE A 139 2.72 -20.00 12.22
CA PHE A 139 3.78 -20.40 11.30
C PHE A 139 3.67 -19.84 9.87
N ALA A 140 2.65 -19.05 9.56
CA ALA A 140 2.48 -18.43 8.25
C ALA A 140 3.54 -17.33 8.05
N ALA A 141 4.23 -17.38 6.91
CA ALA A 141 5.31 -16.44 6.60
C ALA A 141 5.24 -15.94 5.16
N TRP A 142 5.52 -14.64 4.98
CA TRP A 142 5.70 -14.08 3.65
C TRP A 142 7.05 -14.51 3.07
N ALA A 143 7.00 -15.19 1.92
CA ALA A 143 8.17 -15.58 1.14
C ALA A 143 8.32 -14.65 -0.08
N PRO A 144 9.24 -13.66 -0.04
CA PRO A 144 9.37 -12.67 -1.11
C PRO A 144 9.88 -13.27 -2.42
N GLU A 145 10.59 -14.41 -2.37
CA GLU A 145 11.18 -15.10 -3.53
C GLU A 145 10.07 -15.61 -4.47
N ILE A 146 9.02 -16.20 -3.88
CA ILE A 146 7.86 -16.70 -4.61
C ILE A 146 6.69 -15.73 -4.61
N ARG A 147 6.82 -14.58 -3.92
CA ARG A 147 5.77 -13.57 -3.71
C ARG A 147 4.45 -14.17 -3.24
N ALA A 148 4.54 -15.07 -2.26
CA ALA A 148 3.39 -15.76 -1.69
C ALA A 148 3.57 -15.92 -0.18
N TRP A 149 2.47 -16.13 0.52
CA TRP A 149 2.53 -16.61 1.89
C TRP A 149 2.73 -18.13 1.88
N ARG A 150 3.74 -18.60 2.62
CA ARG A 150 3.91 -20.02 2.94
C ARG A 150 3.21 -20.31 4.26
N VAL A 151 2.32 -21.29 4.24
CA VAL A 151 1.58 -21.78 5.40
C VAL A 151 1.90 -23.27 5.53
N PRO A 152 2.63 -23.69 6.58
CA PRO A 152 2.91 -25.11 6.81
C PRO A 152 1.64 -25.94 6.95
N TRP A 153 1.71 -27.22 6.59
CA TRP A 153 0.56 -28.13 6.64
C TRP A 153 -0.07 -28.23 8.03
N ARG A 154 0.73 -28.21 9.10
CA ARG A 154 0.22 -28.17 10.49
C ARG A 154 -0.73 -27.01 10.80
N SER A 155 -0.69 -25.94 10.01
CA SER A 155 -1.55 -24.77 10.16
C SER A 155 -2.79 -24.82 9.27
N TYR A 156 -3.07 -25.97 8.63
CA TYR A 156 -4.17 -26.11 7.69
C TYR A 156 -5.52 -25.76 8.33
N GLU A 157 -5.85 -26.32 9.49
CA GLU A 157 -7.13 -26.04 10.17
C GLU A 157 -7.27 -24.54 10.52
N ALA A 158 -6.19 -23.91 10.96
CA ALA A 158 -6.17 -22.48 11.24
C ALA A 158 -6.35 -21.63 9.96
N LEU A 159 -5.76 -22.08 8.84
CA LEU A 159 -5.94 -21.45 7.54
C LEU A 159 -7.39 -21.60 7.05
N LYS A 160 -7.94 -22.81 7.12
CA LYS A 160 -9.32 -23.14 6.73
C LYS A 160 -10.32 -22.29 7.50
N ALA A 161 -10.18 -22.19 8.83
CA ALA A 161 -11.05 -21.35 9.66
C ALA A 161 -11.00 -19.86 9.27
N ALA A 162 -9.85 -19.36 8.81
CA ALA A 162 -9.67 -17.97 8.39
C ALA A 162 -9.95 -17.73 6.89
N TRP A 163 -10.17 -18.79 6.11
CA TRP A 163 -10.11 -18.73 4.65
C TRP A 163 -11.20 -17.86 4.04
N GLY A 164 -12.45 -17.99 4.50
CA GLY A 164 -13.56 -17.20 3.98
C GLY A 164 -13.30 -15.69 4.04
N ALA A 165 -12.71 -15.21 5.14
CA ALA A 165 -12.35 -13.80 5.30
C ALA A 165 -11.18 -13.38 4.39
N ILE A 166 -10.24 -14.29 4.11
CA ILE A 166 -9.12 -14.06 3.18
C ILE A 166 -9.66 -13.96 1.75
N GLU A 167 -10.52 -14.89 1.35
CA GLU A 167 -11.06 -14.97 -0.01
C GLU A 167 -11.99 -13.79 -0.33
N GLU A 168 -12.91 -13.44 0.57
CA GLU A 168 -13.76 -12.25 0.43
C GLU A 168 -12.90 -10.99 0.28
N ALA A 169 -11.89 -10.83 1.13
CA ALA A 169 -11.00 -9.67 1.10
C ALA A 169 -10.09 -9.66 -0.15
N ALA A 170 -9.74 -10.83 -0.70
CA ALA A 170 -8.98 -10.95 -1.94
C ALA A 170 -9.85 -10.61 -3.15
N ALA A 171 -11.05 -11.19 -3.26
CA ALA A 171 -12.04 -10.94 -4.31
C ALA A 171 -12.43 -9.45 -4.37
N ALA A 172 -12.72 -8.83 -3.22
CA ALA A 172 -13.01 -7.41 -3.13
C ALA A 172 -11.83 -6.51 -3.55
N ASN A 173 -10.61 -7.03 -3.60
CA ASN A 173 -9.42 -6.29 -4.01
C ASN A 173 -8.90 -6.66 -5.40
N GLU A 174 -9.62 -7.52 -6.13
CA GLU A 174 -9.27 -7.80 -7.53
C GLU A 174 -9.27 -6.51 -8.37
N PRO A 175 -8.29 -6.34 -9.26
CA PRO A 175 -8.21 -5.20 -10.15
C PRO A 175 -9.50 -4.98 -10.95
N GLU A 176 -10.21 -6.05 -11.31
CA GLU A 176 -11.49 -6.01 -12.01
C GLU A 176 -12.62 -5.52 -11.10
N ALA A 177 -12.75 -6.02 -9.88
CA ALA A 177 -13.69 -5.48 -8.89
C ALA A 177 -13.40 -4.02 -8.51
N ARG A 178 -12.14 -3.57 -8.59
CA ARG A 178 -11.78 -2.15 -8.46
C ARG A 178 -12.17 -1.32 -9.69
N ARG A 179 -12.03 -1.87 -10.91
CA ARG A 179 -12.48 -1.22 -12.15
C ARG A 179 -14.00 -1.13 -12.21
N ALA A 180 -14.70 -2.22 -11.94
CA ALA A 180 -16.16 -2.28 -11.92
C ALA A 180 -16.77 -1.29 -10.90
N ARG A 181 -16.17 -1.11 -9.71
CA ARG A 181 -16.62 -0.08 -8.76
C ARG A 181 -16.36 1.34 -9.27
N ARG A 182 -15.19 1.61 -9.86
CA ARG A 182 -14.90 2.91 -10.46
C ARG A 182 -15.85 3.24 -11.60
N GLU A 183 -16.25 2.22 -12.36
CA GLU A 183 -17.18 2.33 -13.48
C GLU A 183 -18.63 2.45 -13.01
N ALA A 184 -19.04 1.73 -11.97
CA ALA A 184 -20.37 1.86 -11.37
C ALA A 184 -20.60 3.23 -10.69
N THR A 185 -19.55 3.87 -10.17
CA THR A 185 -19.60 5.27 -9.66
C THR A 185 -19.29 6.30 -10.75
N ARG A 186 -19.04 5.88 -11.99
CA ARG A 186 -18.73 6.78 -13.08
C ARG A 186 -20.02 7.41 -13.59
N ASP A 187 -20.15 8.71 -13.37
CA ASP A 187 -21.14 9.51 -14.07
C ASP A 187 -20.46 10.16 -15.30
N PRO A 188 -20.68 9.61 -16.51
CA PRO A 188 -20.09 10.15 -17.73
C PRO A 188 -20.58 11.57 -18.06
N ALA A 189 -21.79 11.95 -17.65
CA ALA A 189 -22.33 13.29 -17.86
C ALA A 189 -21.61 14.29 -16.94
N ALA A 190 -21.46 13.98 -15.65
CA ALA A 190 -20.68 14.80 -14.73
C ALA A 190 -19.19 14.90 -15.13
N GLU A 191 -18.60 13.84 -15.67
CA GLU A 191 -17.23 13.89 -16.22
C GLU A 191 -17.13 14.81 -17.44
N ALA A 192 -18.08 14.71 -18.37
CA ALA A 192 -18.12 15.56 -19.55
C ALA A 192 -18.26 17.03 -19.15
N GLU A 193 -19.10 17.34 -18.16
CA GLU A 193 -19.28 18.69 -17.65
C GLU A 193 -17.99 19.22 -16.99
N ARG A 194 -17.34 18.43 -16.13
CA ARG A 194 -16.04 18.81 -15.53
C ARG A 194 -14.95 19.10 -16.56
N ARG A 195 -14.97 18.44 -17.73
CA ARG A 195 -14.00 18.68 -18.82
C ARG A 195 -14.20 20.01 -19.52
N ARG A 196 -15.39 20.62 -19.45
CA ARG A 196 -15.68 21.94 -20.06
C ARG A 196 -15.00 23.09 -19.33
N ARG A 197 -14.50 22.88 -18.09
CA ARG A 197 -13.78 23.88 -17.29
C ARG A 197 -14.52 25.22 -17.15
N ARG A 198 -15.82 25.11 -16.98
CA ARG A 198 -16.70 26.21 -16.63
C ARG A 198 -17.29 25.98 -15.23
N HIS A 199 -17.67 27.05 -14.57
CA HIS A 199 -18.30 27.02 -13.25
C HIS A 199 -19.39 28.10 -13.20
N PRO A 200 -20.60 27.81 -12.71
CA PRO A 200 -21.61 28.85 -12.54
C PRO A 200 -21.18 29.80 -11.44
N VAL A 201 -21.34 31.10 -11.65
CA VAL A 201 -21.07 32.13 -10.64
C VAL A 201 -22.20 33.17 -10.62
N PRO A 202 -22.56 33.74 -9.46
CA PRO A 202 -23.54 34.83 -9.41
C PRO A 202 -23.04 36.07 -10.15
N ARG A 203 -23.87 36.63 -11.03
CA ARG A 203 -23.50 37.86 -11.77
C ARG A 203 -23.27 39.06 -10.85
N GLY A 204 -24.00 39.12 -9.73
CA GLY A 204 -23.88 40.21 -8.76
C GLY A 204 -22.64 40.12 -7.86
N ASP A 205 -21.99 38.96 -7.80
CA ASP A 205 -20.78 38.72 -7.00
C ASP A 205 -19.81 37.77 -7.73
N PRO A 206 -19.15 38.26 -8.79
CA PRO A 206 -18.24 37.45 -9.59
C PRO A 206 -16.90 37.24 -8.89
N PRO A 207 -16.22 36.10 -9.11
CA PRO A 207 -14.88 35.88 -8.59
C PRO A 207 -13.85 36.86 -9.19
N PRO A 208 -12.78 37.20 -8.45
CA PRO A 208 -11.67 37.97 -8.98
C PRO A 208 -10.95 37.21 -10.10
N LEU A 209 -10.91 37.80 -11.30
CA LEU A 209 -10.21 37.23 -12.45
C LEU A 209 -8.70 37.25 -12.24
N GLY A 210 -8.02 36.18 -12.68
CA GLY A 210 -6.56 36.03 -12.54
C GLY A 210 -6.07 35.68 -11.14
N ALA A 211 -6.94 35.67 -10.13
CA ALA A 211 -6.61 35.26 -8.77
C ALA A 211 -6.98 33.80 -8.50
N ALA A 212 -6.20 33.11 -7.66
CA ALA A 212 -6.53 31.76 -7.25
C ALA A 212 -7.62 31.78 -6.17
N VAL A 213 -8.75 31.17 -6.47
CA VAL A 213 -9.91 31.05 -5.58
C VAL A 213 -10.33 29.59 -5.49
N GLU A 214 -11.04 29.22 -4.44
CA GLU A 214 -11.67 27.90 -4.37
C GLU A 214 -13.06 27.94 -4.99
N ALA A 215 -13.34 26.98 -5.87
CA ALA A 215 -14.64 26.76 -6.45
C ALA A 215 -15.24 25.44 -5.95
N ALA A 216 -16.52 25.45 -5.60
CA ALA A 216 -17.24 24.29 -5.10
C ALA A 216 -17.13 23.12 -6.10
N GLY A 217 -16.71 21.93 -5.62
CA GLY A 217 -16.54 20.74 -6.45
C GLY A 217 -15.32 20.73 -7.39
N ALA A 218 -14.73 21.89 -7.72
CA ALA A 218 -13.53 22.03 -8.55
C ALA A 218 -12.25 22.27 -7.74
N GLY A 219 -12.35 22.77 -6.50
CA GLY A 219 -11.25 23.17 -5.61
C GLY A 219 -10.56 24.46 -6.08
N VAL A 220 -9.30 24.69 -5.70
CA VAL A 220 -8.55 25.90 -6.10
C VAL A 220 -8.37 26.01 -7.63
N VAL A 221 -8.91 27.05 -8.24
CA VAL A 221 -8.86 27.38 -9.67
C VAL A 221 -8.55 28.86 -9.89
N VAL A 222 -8.21 29.24 -11.12
CA VAL A 222 -8.10 30.65 -11.54
C VAL A 222 -9.15 30.90 -12.61
N PHE A 223 -10.02 31.87 -12.38
CA PHE A 223 -11.01 32.31 -13.35
C PHE A 223 -10.37 33.26 -14.36
N GLU A 224 -10.66 33.07 -15.65
CA GLU A 224 -10.08 33.84 -16.75
C GLU A 224 -11.09 34.76 -17.42
N ALA A 225 -12.35 34.34 -17.50
CA ALA A 225 -13.42 35.10 -18.15
C ALA A 225 -14.79 34.73 -17.57
N LEU A 226 -15.75 35.64 -17.71
CA LEU A 226 -17.17 35.40 -17.46
C LEU A 226 -17.95 35.63 -18.75
N ASP A 227 -19.02 34.86 -18.93
CA ASP A 227 -19.98 35.09 -20.01
C ASP A 227 -20.88 36.28 -19.69
N ASP A 228 -21.32 36.99 -20.73
CA ASP A 228 -22.17 38.18 -20.59
C ASP A 228 -23.66 37.84 -20.40
N ALA A 229 -24.11 36.69 -20.90
CA ALA A 229 -25.51 36.29 -20.85
C ALA A 229 -25.81 35.47 -19.58
N PRO A 230 -26.92 35.77 -18.87
CA PRO A 230 -27.34 34.95 -17.75
C PRO A 230 -27.75 33.54 -18.20
N LEU A 231 -27.50 32.54 -17.34
CA LEU A 231 -27.93 31.17 -17.56
C LEU A 231 -29.46 31.11 -17.54
N ALA A 232 -30.06 30.70 -18.65
CA ALA A 232 -31.52 30.63 -18.82
C ALA A 232 -32.17 29.36 -18.22
N GLU A 233 -31.52 28.72 -17.25
CA GLU A 233 -31.76 27.34 -16.77
C GLU A 233 -31.30 26.25 -17.74
N THR A 234 -30.28 25.53 -17.30
CA THR A 234 -29.66 24.43 -18.06
C THR A 234 -29.56 23.23 -17.14
N GLU A 235 -29.83 22.02 -17.66
CA GLU A 235 -29.60 20.74 -16.96
C GLU A 235 -28.19 20.65 -16.36
N ALA A 236 -27.22 21.39 -16.92
CA ALA A 236 -25.87 21.51 -16.40
C ALA A 236 -25.79 22.02 -14.93
N LEU A 237 -26.75 22.82 -14.46
CA LEU A 237 -26.80 23.30 -13.07
C LEU A 237 -27.02 22.16 -12.07
N ALA A 238 -27.63 21.05 -12.48
CA ALA A 238 -27.80 19.87 -11.62
C ALA A 238 -26.46 19.28 -11.13
N HIS A 239 -25.36 19.55 -11.85
CA HIS A 239 -24.01 19.14 -11.45
C HIS A 239 -23.35 20.07 -10.42
N TYR A 240 -24.00 21.17 -10.03
CA TYR A 240 -23.48 22.18 -9.10
C TYR A 240 -24.44 22.43 -7.92
N PRO A 241 -24.81 21.40 -7.14
CA PRO A 241 -25.81 21.51 -6.08
C PRO A 241 -25.40 22.40 -4.89
N ALA A 242 -24.10 22.72 -4.77
CA ALA A 242 -23.57 23.58 -3.73
C ALA A 242 -23.84 25.08 -3.99
N ILE A 243 -24.31 25.44 -5.18
CA ILE A 243 -24.56 26.82 -5.57
C ILE A 243 -26.04 27.11 -5.36
N THR A 244 -26.35 27.88 -4.31
CA THR A 244 -27.71 28.24 -3.91
C THR A 244 -27.94 29.75 -3.84
N ALA A 245 -26.93 30.55 -4.18
CA ALA A 245 -27.01 32.00 -4.16
C ALA A 245 -28.15 32.52 -5.06
N PRO A 246 -28.95 33.50 -4.58
CA PRO A 246 -30.05 34.06 -5.34
C PRO A 246 -29.54 34.96 -6.49
N GLY A 247 -30.31 35.00 -7.58
CA GLY A 247 -30.06 35.88 -8.71
C GLY A 247 -29.52 35.18 -9.96
N PRO A 248 -29.30 35.94 -11.06
CA PRO A 248 -28.84 35.36 -12.31
C PRO A 248 -27.41 34.85 -12.20
N LEU A 249 -27.20 33.59 -12.59
CA LEU A 249 -25.89 32.98 -12.72
C LEU A 249 -25.32 33.27 -14.12
N VAL A 250 -24.01 33.38 -14.23
CA VAL A 250 -23.25 33.41 -15.49
C VAL A 250 -22.19 32.31 -15.48
N TRP A 251 -21.73 31.86 -16.65
CA TRP A 251 -20.62 30.93 -16.70
C TRP A 251 -19.31 31.68 -16.49
N ALA A 252 -18.45 31.15 -15.63
CA ALA A 252 -17.07 31.56 -15.51
C ALA A 252 -16.14 30.45 -15.99
N TRP A 253 -15.22 30.81 -16.87
CA TRP A 253 -14.22 29.92 -17.44
C TRP A 253 -12.99 29.90 -16.53
N TRP A 254 -12.50 28.71 -16.22
CA TRP A 254 -11.39 28.55 -15.30
C TRP A 254 -10.28 27.66 -15.85
N ARG A 255 -9.09 27.90 -15.34
CA ARG A 255 -7.94 27.01 -15.55
C ARG A 255 -7.32 26.55 -14.25
N MET A 256 -6.46 25.55 -14.38
CA MET A 256 -5.63 25.11 -13.27
C MET A 256 -4.62 26.21 -12.93
N PRO A 257 -4.44 26.54 -11.63
CA PRO A 257 -3.41 27.47 -11.19
C PRO A 257 -2.03 26.86 -11.38
N THR A 258 -1.06 27.72 -11.63
CA THR A 258 0.37 27.40 -11.62
C THR A 258 0.91 27.38 -10.18
N PHE A 259 2.11 26.84 -9.99
CA PHE A 259 2.73 26.82 -8.66
C PHE A 259 3.06 28.24 -8.15
N GLY A 260 3.43 29.17 -9.05
CA GLY A 260 3.70 30.56 -8.71
C GLY A 260 2.45 31.25 -8.15
N GLU A 261 1.34 31.18 -8.88
CA GLU A 261 0.06 31.76 -8.46
C GLU A 261 -0.41 31.21 -7.10
N LEU A 262 -0.24 29.90 -6.85
CA LEU A 262 -0.57 29.32 -5.54
C LEU A 262 0.32 29.82 -4.41
N THR A 263 1.55 30.24 -4.70
CA THR A 263 2.51 30.72 -3.70
C THR A 263 2.28 32.19 -3.37
N GLU A 264 1.90 32.98 -4.37
CA GLU A 264 1.59 34.41 -4.23
C GLU A 264 0.21 34.64 -3.60
N THR A 265 -0.69 33.65 -3.67
CA THR A 265 -2.03 33.76 -3.07
C THR A 265 -1.98 33.77 -1.54
N VAL A 266 -2.54 34.84 -0.94
CA VAL A 266 -2.71 34.94 0.50
C VAL A 266 -3.87 34.04 0.94
N PRO A 267 -3.65 33.10 1.89
CA PRO A 267 -4.70 32.18 2.32
C PRO A 267 -5.76 32.90 3.17
N ALA A 268 -7.02 32.65 2.88
CA ALA A 268 -8.12 32.98 3.77
C ALA A 268 -8.19 32.00 4.95
N ALA A 269 -8.69 32.48 6.08
CA ALA A 269 -8.86 31.68 7.29
C ALA A 269 -9.95 30.61 7.12
N ALA A 270 -11.03 30.93 6.41
CA ALA A 270 -12.16 30.04 6.13
C ALA A 270 -12.87 30.47 4.84
N ALA A 271 -13.77 29.61 4.35
CA ALA A 271 -14.73 29.99 3.32
C ALA A 271 -15.72 31.03 3.87
N ASP A 272 -15.97 32.09 3.11
CA ASP A 272 -16.83 33.20 3.51
C ASP A 272 -18.30 32.96 3.15
N ALA A 273 -18.60 32.74 1.88
CA ALA A 273 -19.95 32.56 1.34
C ALA A 273 -20.00 31.29 0.47
N PRO A 274 -20.08 30.08 1.07
CA PRO A 274 -19.99 28.83 0.31
C PRO A 274 -21.17 28.61 -0.66
N ASP A 275 -22.32 29.23 -0.38
CA ASP A 275 -23.54 29.19 -1.19
C ASP A 275 -23.41 29.86 -2.56
N ARG A 276 -22.46 30.79 -2.72
CA ARG A 276 -22.15 31.40 -4.03
C ARG A 276 -21.34 30.49 -4.95
N GLY A 277 -20.85 29.36 -4.41
CA GLY A 277 -20.08 28.37 -5.18
C GLY A 277 -18.61 28.70 -5.38
N TRP A 278 -18.10 29.82 -4.87
CA TRP A 278 -16.68 30.14 -4.85
C TRP A 278 -16.31 30.90 -3.56
N TRP A 279 -15.04 30.89 -3.15
CA TRP A 279 -14.53 31.65 -2.00
C TRP A 279 -13.02 31.89 -2.12
N PRO A 280 -12.45 32.88 -1.40
CA PRO A 280 -11.01 33.06 -1.33
C PRO A 280 -10.31 31.78 -0.91
N ALA A 281 -9.17 31.46 -1.53
CA ALA A 281 -8.52 30.18 -1.31
C ALA A 281 -8.09 30.01 0.15
N THR A 282 -8.53 28.92 0.77
CA THR A 282 -8.16 28.56 2.14
C THR A 282 -6.79 27.91 2.18
N ARG A 283 -6.15 27.91 3.35
CA ARG A 283 -4.88 27.21 3.55
C ARG A 283 -4.96 25.73 3.15
N ALA A 284 -6.02 25.04 3.56
CA ALA A 284 -6.22 23.63 3.28
C ALA A 284 -6.39 23.36 1.77
N GLY A 285 -7.17 24.19 1.08
CA GLY A 285 -7.36 24.06 -0.38
C GLY A 285 -6.07 24.31 -1.16
N LEU A 286 -5.27 25.31 -0.77
CA LEU A 286 -3.96 25.59 -1.39
C LEU A 286 -2.98 24.42 -1.18
N GLU A 287 -2.90 23.86 0.03
CA GLU A 287 -2.04 22.71 0.33
C GLU A 287 -2.45 21.46 -0.47
N GLU A 288 -3.75 21.15 -0.52
CA GLU A 288 -4.30 20.07 -1.33
C GLU A 288 -3.99 20.25 -2.82
N ARG A 289 -4.17 21.47 -3.35
CA ARG A 289 -3.89 21.78 -4.75
C ARG A 289 -2.41 21.61 -5.08
N ARG A 290 -1.51 22.12 -4.22
CA ARG A 290 -0.06 21.95 -4.37
C ARG A 290 0.32 20.47 -4.35
N ARG A 291 -0.29 19.67 -3.45
CA ARG A 291 -0.06 18.22 -3.39
C ARG A 291 -0.45 17.55 -4.70
N ARG A 292 -1.67 17.81 -5.21
CA ARG A 292 -2.14 17.24 -6.49
C ARG A 292 -1.31 17.64 -7.70
N LEU A 293 -0.84 18.89 -7.76
CA LEU A 293 0.07 19.32 -8.84
C LEU A 293 1.39 18.52 -8.80
N ARG A 294 1.99 18.34 -7.62
CA ARG A 294 3.21 17.52 -7.46
C ARG A 294 2.98 16.06 -7.84
N GLU A 295 1.86 15.48 -7.44
CA GLU A 295 1.49 14.11 -7.79
C GLU A 295 1.30 13.94 -9.30
N ASN A 296 0.62 14.87 -9.97
CA ASN A 296 0.43 14.84 -11.42
C ASN A 296 1.76 14.97 -12.17
N THR A 297 2.66 15.86 -11.74
CA THR A 297 4.00 15.98 -12.33
C THR A 297 4.78 14.66 -12.20
N ARG A 298 4.81 14.06 -11.00
CA ARG A 298 5.46 12.76 -10.75
C ARG A 298 4.85 11.62 -11.56
N ALA A 299 3.52 11.59 -11.68
CA ALA A 299 2.82 10.59 -12.47
C ALA A 299 3.16 10.73 -13.97
N ARG A 300 3.24 11.97 -14.48
CA ARG A 300 3.66 12.25 -15.85
C ARG A 300 5.09 11.82 -16.10
N GLU A 301 6.02 12.13 -15.20
CA GLU A 301 7.42 11.68 -15.28
C GLU A 301 7.54 10.15 -15.28
N THR A 302 6.76 9.47 -14.45
CA THR A 302 6.78 8.01 -14.36
C THR A 302 6.23 7.37 -15.64
N ARG A 303 5.19 7.96 -16.24
CA ARG A 303 4.66 7.52 -17.55
C ARG A 303 5.70 7.73 -18.67
N VAL A 304 6.33 8.90 -18.74
CA VAL A 304 7.40 9.18 -19.73
C VAL A 304 8.56 8.20 -19.58
N LYS A 305 9.00 7.91 -18.34
CA LYS A 305 10.05 6.91 -18.07
C LYS A 305 9.62 5.50 -18.46
N LYS A 306 8.36 5.12 -18.21
CA LYS A 306 7.81 3.82 -18.61
C LYS A 306 7.75 3.69 -20.14
N ASP A 307 7.27 4.71 -20.83
CA ASP A 307 7.17 4.73 -22.30
C ASP A 307 8.56 4.71 -22.94
N ALA A 308 9.54 5.44 -22.37
CA ALA A 308 10.93 5.38 -22.80
C ALA A 308 11.56 3.99 -22.59
N ARG A 309 11.27 3.33 -21.46
CA ARG A 309 11.71 1.95 -21.19
C ARG A 309 11.08 0.95 -22.15
N ALA A 310 9.79 1.09 -22.45
CA ALA A 310 9.09 0.24 -23.41
C ALA A 310 9.67 0.40 -24.82
N LYS A 311 9.92 1.64 -25.26
CA LYS A 311 10.57 1.92 -26.56
C LYS A 311 11.99 1.31 -26.63
N ARG A 312 12.78 1.41 -25.55
CA ARG A 312 14.11 0.79 -25.48
C ARG A 312 14.06 -0.74 -25.56
N ALA A 313 13.10 -1.37 -24.90
CA ALA A 313 12.94 -2.83 -24.96
C ALA A 313 12.56 -3.30 -26.37
N VAL A 314 11.70 -2.55 -27.08
CA VAL A 314 11.35 -2.84 -28.48
C VAL A 314 12.54 -2.65 -29.42
N MET A 315 13.37 -1.62 -29.22
CA MET A 315 14.61 -1.44 -30.01
C MET A 315 15.65 -2.53 -29.75
N GLN A 316 15.76 -3.04 -28.51
CA GLN A 316 16.65 -4.15 -28.19
C GLN A 316 16.16 -5.49 -28.75
N ALA A 317 14.84 -5.70 -28.81
CA ALA A 317 14.26 -6.90 -29.41
C ALA A 317 14.27 -6.88 -30.95
N GLY A 318 14.33 -5.70 -31.56
CA GLY A 318 14.46 -5.52 -33.02
C GLY A 318 15.90 -5.43 -33.54
N MET A 319 16.89 -5.50 -32.66
CA MET A 319 18.32 -5.49 -33.01
C MET A 319 18.90 -6.88 -32.71
N ASP A 320 18.37 -7.90 -33.39
CA ASP A 320 19.01 -9.21 -33.47
C ASP A 320 19.65 -9.31 -34.87
N PRO A 321 20.95 -9.01 -35.02
CA PRO A 321 21.65 -9.21 -36.29
C PRO A 321 21.98 -10.70 -36.41
N GLY A 322 20.95 -11.47 -36.78
CA GLY A 322 21.16 -12.79 -37.35
C GLY A 322 21.51 -12.63 -38.82
N ASP A 323 22.81 -12.63 -39.13
CA ASP A 323 23.28 -13.18 -40.41
C ASP A 323 24.55 -14.00 -40.11
N PRO A 324 24.59 -15.31 -40.44
CA PRO A 324 25.82 -16.07 -40.43
C PRO A 324 26.76 -15.68 -41.59
#